data_AF-A0A1C5K2X9-F1
#
_entry.id   AF-A0A1C5K2X9-F1
#
_cell.length_a   1.000
_cell.length_b   1.000
_cell.length_c   1.000
_cell.angle_alpha   90.00
_cell.angle_beta   90.00
_cell.angle_gamma   90.00
#
_symmetry.space_group_name_H-M   'P 1'
#
loop_
_entity.id
_entity.type
_entity.pdbx_description
1 polymer ?
#
loop_
_entity_poly.entity_id
_entity_poly.type
_entity_poly.pdbx_seq_one_letter_code
_entity_poly.pdbx_strand_id
1 'polypeptide(L)'
;MRDRWRAIGALAAALFAVNVLARLVIRFAFEGDDKAADRVSLVMFVVIGLILAVVAFRQGATRPLARWSADVAAAVGVALALTVLVGPLLVGNNPFGGGAGLFFAQIWLYLAAAFAGVAIGYLLLTALGRDHRSQLLKRYAEIKSAKPRKVVRR
;
A
#
# COMPACT_ATOMS: atom_id res chain seq x y z
N MET A 1 -16.71 7.33 -10.81
CA MET A 1 -16.76 6.05 -10.04
C MET A 1 -15.88 4.97 -10.67
N ARG A 2 -16.01 4.69 -11.97
CA ARG A 2 -15.27 3.63 -12.67
C ARG A 2 -13.74 3.72 -12.55
N ASP A 3 -13.16 4.93 -12.64
CA ASP A 3 -11.69 5.10 -12.54
C ASP A 3 -11.15 4.87 -11.13
N ARG A 4 -11.98 5.13 -10.10
CA ARG A 4 -11.63 4.85 -8.69
C ARG A 4 -11.49 3.35 -8.47
N TRP A 5 -12.48 2.58 -8.91
CA TRP A 5 -12.46 1.12 -8.80
C TRP A 5 -11.37 0.48 -9.65
N ARG A 6 -11.07 1.05 -10.83
CA ARG A 6 -9.91 0.64 -11.63
C ARG A 6 -8.59 0.84 -10.89
N ALA A 7 -8.40 1.99 -10.24
CA ALA A 7 -7.18 2.25 -9.47
C ALA A 7 -7.05 1.31 -8.25
N ILE A 8 -8.14 1.09 -7.52
CA ILE A 8 -8.19 0.14 -6.40
C ILE A 8 -7.86 -1.27 -6.88
N GLY A 9 -8.51 -1.71 -7.97
CA GLY A 9 -8.27 -3.02 -8.57
C GLY A 9 -6.84 -3.20 -9.08
N ALA A 10 -6.27 -2.17 -9.72
CA ALA A 10 -4.88 -2.20 -10.18
C ALA A 10 -3.89 -2.31 -9.02
N LEU A 11 -4.12 -1.55 -7.93
CA LEU A 11 -3.29 -1.66 -6.73
C LEU A 11 -3.44 -3.05 -6.09
N ALA A 12 -4.66 -3.55 -5.93
CA ALA A 12 -4.90 -4.87 -5.38
C ALA A 12 -4.24 -5.97 -6.22
N ALA A 13 -4.35 -5.88 -7.55
CA ALA A 13 -3.71 -6.80 -8.48
C ALA A 13 -2.18 -6.73 -8.40
N ALA A 14 -1.59 -5.54 -8.29
CA ALA A 14 -0.14 -5.38 -8.12
C ALA A 14 0.37 -6.01 -6.81
N LEU A 15 -0.33 -5.75 -5.69
CA LEU A 15 0.02 -6.34 -4.40
C LEU A 15 -0.12 -7.87 -4.42
N PHE A 16 -1.21 -8.38 -5.02
CA PHE A 16 -1.41 -9.81 -5.19
C PHE A 16 -0.36 -10.45 -6.11
N ALA A 17 0.03 -9.79 -7.20
CA ALA A 17 1.05 -10.28 -8.12
C ALA A 17 2.40 -10.46 -7.41
N VAL A 18 2.80 -9.54 -6.53
CA VAL A 18 4.00 -9.69 -5.69
C VAL A 18 3.91 -10.96 -4.84
N ASN A 19 2.74 -11.25 -4.27
CA ASN A 19 2.53 -12.48 -3.49
C ASN A 19 2.66 -13.73 -4.35
N VAL A 20 2.02 -13.75 -5.53
CA VAL A 20 2.09 -14.89 -6.45
C VAL A 20 3.53 -15.14 -6.89
N LEU A 21 4.26 -14.10 -7.28
CA LEU A 21 5.67 -14.21 -7.69
C LEU A 21 6.53 -14.78 -6.56
N ALA A 22 6.36 -14.30 -5.32
CA ALA A 22 7.10 -14.84 -4.18
C ALA A 22 6.82 -16.34 -4.00
N ARG A 23 5.56 -16.78 -4.09
CA ARG A 23 5.22 -18.20 -3.97
C ARG A 23 5.78 -19.04 -5.11
N LEU A 24 5.78 -18.52 -6.34
CA LEU A 24 6.39 -19.22 -7.48
C LEU A 24 7.90 -19.35 -7.30
N VAL A 25 8.58 -18.29 -6.84
CA VAL A 25 10.01 -18.33 -6.53
C VAL A 25 10.30 -19.37 -5.45
N ILE A 26 9.53 -19.40 -4.37
CA ILE A 26 9.71 -20.40 -3.30
C ILE A 26 9.53 -21.82 -3.86
N ARG A 27 8.47 -22.07 -4.63
CA ARG A 27 8.19 -23.39 -5.20
C ARG A 27 9.24 -23.87 -6.19
N PHE A 28 9.71 -23.01 -7.09
CA PHE A 28 10.59 -23.43 -8.18
C PHE A 28 12.08 -23.30 -7.89
N ALA A 29 12.48 -22.37 -7.01
CA ALA A 29 13.89 -22.10 -6.75
C ALA A 29 14.38 -22.61 -5.39
N PHE A 30 13.48 -22.88 -4.44
CA PHE A 30 13.83 -23.16 -3.04
C PHE A 30 13.01 -24.30 -2.43
N GLU A 31 12.58 -25.27 -3.23
CA GLU A 31 11.83 -26.43 -2.75
C GLU A 31 12.64 -27.20 -1.69
N GLY A 32 12.10 -27.31 -0.47
CA GLY A 32 12.75 -28.01 0.66
C GLY A 32 13.73 -27.17 1.50
N ASP A 33 13.92 -25.89 1.20
CA ASP A 33 14.72 -24.96 2.03
C ASP A 33 13.84 -23.94 2.74
N ASP A 34 13.40 -24.28 3.96
CA ASP A 34 12.54 -23.44 4.79
C ASP A 34 13.17 -22.08 5.10
N LYS A 35 14.51 -22.02 5.27
CA LYS A 35 15.20 -20.76 5.57
C LYS A 35 15.18 -19.81 4.38
N ALA A 36 15.33 -20.34 3.17
CA ALA A 36 15.22 -19.54 1.96
C ALA A 36 13.77 -19.07 1.73
N ALA A 37 12.78 -19.95 1.97
CA ALA A 37 11.37 -19.62 1.87
C ALA A 37 10.95 -18.47 2.81
N ASP A 38 11.45 -18.48 4.05
CA ASP A 38 11.22 -17.42 5.03
C ASP A 38 11.82 -16.09 4.58
N ARG A 39 13.04 -16.10 4.04
CA ARG A 39 13.70 -14.89 3.51
C ARG A 39 12.94 -14.29 2.32
N VAL A 40 12.48 -15.13 1.40
CA VAL A 40 11.67 -14.67 0.24
C VAL A 40 10.36 -14.05 0.73
N SER A 41 9.71 -14.66 1.73
CA SER A 41 8.49 -14.13 2.34
C SER A 41 8.73 -12.79 3.03
N LEU A 42 9.86 -12.62 3.74
CA LEU A 42 10.27 -11.34 4.33
C LEU A 42 10.46 -10.27 3.25
N VAL A 43 11.22 -10.58 2.20
CA VAL A 43 11.44 -9.65 1.06
C VAL A 43 10.12 -9.25 0.42
N MET A 44 9.20 -10.21 0.23
CA MET A 44 7.85 -9.94 -0.28
C MET A 44 7.10 -8.91 0.59
N PHE A 45 7.10 -9.07 1.92
CA PHE A 45 6.46 -8.11 2.82
C PHE A 45 7.10 -6.72 2.76
N VAL A 46 8.44 -6.64 2.64
CA VAL A 46 9.17 -5.38 2.44
C VAL A 46 8.75 -4.70 1.14
N VAL A 47 8.65 -5.45 0.04
CA VAL A 47 8.23 -4.92 -1.27
C VAL A 47 6.80 -4.39 -1.22
N ILE A 48 5.87 -5.13 -0.60
CA ILE A 48 4.48 -4.69 -0.37
C ILE A 48 4.47 -3.38 0.43
N GLY A 49 5.23 -3.32 1.53
CA GLY A 49 5.37 -2.12 2.35
C GLY A 49 5.90 -0.92 1.56
N LEU A 50 6.91 -1.12 0.72
CA LEU A 50 7.48 -0.08 -0.14
C LEU A 50 6.48 0.44 -1.17
N ILE A 51 5.74 -0.45 -1.84
CA ILE A 51 4.68 -0.07 -2.79
C ILE A 51 3.66 0.82 -2.09
N LEU A 52 3.21 0.41 -0.90
CA LEU A 52 2.23 1.16 -0.11
C LEU A 52 2.77 2.49 0.40
N ALA A 53 4.05 2.55 0.79
CA ALA A 53 4.71 3.79 1.17
C ALA A 53 4.72 4.80 0.01
N VAL A 54 5.10 4.36 -1.19
CA VAL A 54 5.09 5.21 -2.40
C VAL A 54 3.68 5.68 -2.74
N VAL A 55 2.69 4.78 -2.68
CA VAL A 55 1.29 5.12 -2.95
C VAL A 55 0.76 6.14 -1.93
N ALA A 56 0.99 5.91 -0.64
CA ALA A 56 0.57 6.81 0.44
C ALA A 56 1.23 8.19 0.29
N PHE A 57 2.53 8.24 -0.01
CA PHE A 57 3.27 9.47 -0.25
C PHE A 57 2.70 10.26 -1.44
N ARG A 58 2.52 9.62 -2.60
CA ARG A 58 2.03 10.28 -3.82
C ARG A 58 0.58 10.74 -3.69
N GLN A 59 -0.28 9.91 -3.13
CA GLN A 59 -1.71 10.23 -3.00
C GLN A 59 -1.94 11.27 -1.91
N GLY A 60 -1.25 11.17 -0.77
CA GLY A 60 -1.37 12.14 0.32
C GLY A 60 -0.89 13.54 -0.04
N ALA A 61 0.03 13.68 -1.01
CA ALA A 61 0.46 14.97 -1.52
C ALA A 61 -0.66 15.72 -2.28
N THR A 62 -1.60 14.99 -2.89
CA THR A 62 -2.60 15.56 -3.80
C THR A 62 -4.03 15.48 -3.29
N ARG A 63 -4.32 14.60 -2.32
CA ARG A 63 -5.68 14.29 -1.87
C ARG A 63 -5.79 14.27 -0.34
N PRO A 64 -6.97 14.59 0.22
CA PRO A 64 -7.20 14.51 1.66
C PRO A 64 -7.13 13.06 2.17
N LEU A 65 -6.62 12.89 3.40
CA LEU A 65 -6.38 11.59 4.05
C LEU A 65 -7.58 10.66 3.97
N ALA A 66 -8.76 11.14 4.40
CA ALA A 66 -9.99 10.35 4.45
C ALA A 66 -10.39 9.73 3.09
N ARG A 67 -10.00 10.35 1.97
CA ARG A 67 -10.38 9.87 0.64
C ARG A 67 -9.43 8.78 0.14
N TRP A 68 -8.12 8.99 0.25
CA TRP A 68 -7.16 8.02 -0.29
C TRP A 68 -6.93 6.84 0.66
N SER A 69 -7.07 7.02 1.97
CA SER A 69 -6.87 5.94 2.95
C SER A 69 -7.91 4.84 2.80
N ALA A 70 -9.18 5.21 2.55
CA ALA A 70 -10.25 4.24 2.28
C ALA A 70 -10.00 3.43 1.00
N ASP A 71 -9.49 4.07 -0.06
CA ASP A 71 -9.16 3.40 -1.31
C ASP A 71 -7.99 2.41 -1.15
N VAL A 72 -6.96 2.82 -0.39
CA VAL A 72 -5.82 1.95 -0.05
C VAL A 72 -6.27 0.79 0.84
N ALA A 73 -7.09 1.05 1.86
CA ALA A 73 -7.62 0.02 2.74
C ALA A 73 -8.45 -1.02 1.97
N ALA A 74 -9.30 -0.56 1.03
CA ALA A 74 -10.07 -1.46 0.16
C ALA A 74 -9.14 -2.32 -0.72
N ALA A 75 -8.12 -1.71 -1.33
CA ALA A 75 -7.15 -2.45 -2.17
C ALA A 75 -6.36 -3.48 -1.35
N VAL A 76 -5.90 -3.10 -0.15
CA VAL A 76 -5.21 -3.98 0.79
C VAL A 76 -6.10 -5.16 1.20
N GLY A 77 -7.37 -4.89 1.54
CA GLY A 77 -8.34 -5.94 1.91
C GLY A 77 -8.59 -6.93 0.78
N VAL A 78 -8.77 -6.46 -0.45
CA VAL A 78 -8.95 -7.33 -1.63
C VAL A 78 -7.68 -8.15 -1.89
N ALA A 79 -6.51 -7.51 -1.89
CA ALA A 79 -5.24 -8.20 -2.10
C ALA A 79 -4.95 -9.25 -1.03
N LEU A 80 -5.27 -8.96 0.23
CA LEU A 80 -5.15 -9.89 1.35
C LEU A 80 -6.06 -11.10 1.16
N ALA A 81 -7.34 -10.87 0.84
CA ALA A 81 -8.29 -11.95 0.59
C ALA A 81 -7.81 -12.87 -0.55
N LEU A 82 -7.35 -12.28 -1.67
CA LEU A 82 -6.76 -13.05 -2.78
C LEU A 82 -5.50 -13.79 -2.34
N THR A 83 -4.61 -13.14 -1.61
CA THR A 83 -3.34 -13.72 -1.13
C THR A 83 -3.53 -14.96 -0.27
N VAL A 84 -4.55 -14.93 0.58
CA VAL A 84 -4.79 -15.97 1.58
C VAL A 84 -5.68 -17.09 1.02
N LEU A 85 -6.67 -16.76 0.18
CA LEU A 85 -7.61 -17.74 -0.36
C LEU A 85 -7.21 -18.29 -1.73
N VAL A 86 -6.70 -17.43 -2.62
CA VAL A 86 -6.38 -17.79 -4.01
C VAL A 86 -4.90 -18.11 -4.18
N GLY A 87 -4.02 -17.37 -3.50
CA GLY A 87 -2.57 -17.55 -3.59
C GLY A 87 -2.09 -18.99 -3.39
N PRO A 88 -2.55 -19.73 -2.36
CA PRO A 88 -2.17 -21.13 -2.15
C PRO A 88 -2.60 -22.04 -3.30
N LEU A 89 -3.81 -21.82 -3.86
CA LEU A 89 -4.38 -22.63 -4.93
C LEU A 89 -3.57 -22.56 -6.23
N LEU A 90 -2.99 -21.40 -6.53
CA LEU A 90 -2.12 -21.20 -7.70
C LEU A 90 -0.85 -22.05 -7.66
N VAL A 91 -0.50 -22.53 -6.48
CA VAL A 91 0.73 -23.29 -6.20
C VAL A 91 0.39 -24.73 -5.80
N GLY A 92 -0.88 -25.15 -5.97
CA GLY A 92 -1.34 -26.50 -5.69
C GLY A 92 -1.53 -26.81 -4.20
N ASN A 93 -1.49 -25.80 -3.34
CA ASN A 93 -1.62 -25.96 -1.89
C ASN A 93 -3.03 -25.61 -1.40
N ASN A 94 -3.47 -26.27 -0.33
CA ASN A 94 -4.70 -25.91 0.37
C ASN A 94 -4.46 -24.66 1.24
N PRO A 95 -5.31 -23.61 1.18
CA PRO A 95 -5.17 -22.41 2.02
C PRO A 95 -5.17 -22.68 3.53
N PHE A 96 -5.73 -23.80 3.96
CA PHE A 96 -5.76 -24.23 5.36
C PHE A 96 -4.81 -25.40 5.66
N GLY A 97 -4.00 -25.82 4.68
CA GLY A 97 -3.14 -27.02 4.79
C GLY A 97 -2.04 -26.90 5.86
N GLY A 98 -1.56 -25.70 6.14
CA GLY A 98 -0.61 -25.41 7.22
C GLY A 98 -1.26 -25.21 8.60
N GLY A 99 -2.57 -25.38 8.72
CA GLY A 99 -3.33 -25.13 9.94
C GLY A 99 -3.71 -23.66 10.15
N ALA A 100 -4.66 -23.43 11.07
CA ALA A 100 -5.22 -22.11 11.33
C ALA A 100 -4.18 -21.09 11.84
N GLY A 101 -3.19 -21.54 12.62
CA GLY A 101 -2.13 -20.68 13.13
C GLY A 101 -1.34 -19.98 12.03
N LEU A 102 -0.89 -20.74 11.01
CA LEU A 102 -0.16 -20.19 9.87
C LEU A 102 -1.03 -19.27 9.01
N PHE A 103 -2.30 -19.63 8.83
CA PHE A 103 -3.27 -18.80 8.11
C PHE A 103 -3.43 -17.41 8.74
N PHE A 104 -3.67 -17.35 10.06
CA PHE A 104 -3.81 -16.07 10.77
C PHE A 104 -2.49 -15.31 10.91
N ALA A 105 -1.37 -16.02 11.09
CA ALA A 105 -0.05 -15.39 11.10
C ALA A 105 0.23 -14.67 9.78
N GLN A 106 -0.10 -15.29 8.65
CA GLN A 106 0.04 -14.64 7.34
C GLN A 106 -0.81 -13.38 7.22
N ILE A 107 -2.05 -13.40 7.71
CA ILE A 107 -2.92 -12.22 7.74
C ILE A 107 -2.29 -11.10 8.57
N TRP A 108 -1.83 -11.42 9.78
CA TRP A 108 -1.28 -10.42 10.69
C TRP A 108 0.02 -9.81 10.16
N LEU A 109 0.92 -10.63 9.60
CA LEU A 109 2.16 -10.16 8.98
C LEU A 109 1.89 -9.25 7.77
N TYR A 110 0.92 -9.62 6.92
CA TYR A 110 0.54 -8.81 5.77
C TYR A 110 -0.02 -7.45 6.23
N LEU A 111 -0.93 -7.45 7.20
CA LEU A 111 -1.51 -6.23 7.75
C LEU A 111 -0.46 -5.36 8.43
N ALA A 112 0.47 -5.94 9.18
CA ALA A 112 1.56 -5.23 9.82
C ALA A 112 2.48 -4.56 8.78
N ALA A 113 2.89 -5.29 7.75
CA ALA A 113 3.71 -4.75 6.65
C ALA A 113 2.97 -3.64 5.89
N ALA A 114 1.67 -3.84 5.62
CA ALA A 114 0.85 -2.85 4.96
C ALA A 114 0.69 -1.56 5.78
N PHE A 115 0.40 -1.70 7.08
CA PHE A 115 0.30 -0.58 8.00
C PHE A 115 1.63 0.16 8.11
N ALA A 116 2.75 -0.55 8.30
CA ALA A 116 4.08 0.04 8.36
C ALA A 116 4.43 0.81 7.08
N GLY A 117 4.17 0.23 5.91
CA GLY A 117 4.38 0.89 4.62
C GLY A 117 3.59 2.19 4.49
N VAL A 118 2.27 2.14 4.74
CA VAL A 118 1.40 3.32 4.68
C VAL A 118 1.84 4.39 5.68
N ALA A 119 2.14 3.99 6.93
CA ALA A 119 2.59 4.89 7.99
C ALA A 119 3.90 5.58 7.62
N ILE A 120 4.91 4.84 7.15
CA ILE A 120 6.19 5.39 6.72
C ILE A 120 5.99 6.38 5.57
N GLY A 121 5.23 6.01 4.53
CA GLY A 121 4.95 6.89 3.40
C GLY A 121 4.26 8.19 3.81
N TYR A 122 3.29 8.10 4.73
CA TYR A 122 2.59 9.26 5.26
C TYR A 122 3.47 10.13 6.18
N LEU A 123 4.28 9.51 7.04
CA LEU A 123 5.22 10.22 7.92
C LEU A 123 6.27 10.99 7.11
N LEU A 124 6.84 10.38 6.07
CA LEU A 124 7.76 11.05 5.15
C LEU A 124 7.10 12.23 4.45
N LEU A 125 5.85 12.07 4.01
CA LEU A 125 5.08 13.15 3.40
C LEU A 125 4.91 14.34 4.35
N THR A 126 4.54 14.06 5.61
CA THR A 126 4.37 15.10 6.65
C THR A 126 5.69 15.73 7.05
N ALA A 127 6.76 14.95 7.19
CA ALA A 127 8.09 15.44 7.54
C ALA A 127 8.65 16.39 6.46
N LEU A 128 8.34 16.14 5.19
CA LEU A 128 8.71 17.01 4.08
C LEU A 128 7.76 18.22 3.90
N GLY A 129 6.73 18.37 4.74
CA GLY A 129 5.73 19.45 4.63
C GLY A 129 4.96 19.44 3.30
N ARG A 130 4.92 18.28 2.63
CA ARG A 130 4.24 18.09 1.34
C ARG A 130 2.82 17.58 1.49
N ASP A 131 2.36 17.35 2.71
CA ASP A 131 0.99 16.96 2.96
C ASP A 131 0.01 18.05 2.53
N HIS A 132 -1.15 17.59 2.06
CA HIS A 132 -2.19 18.46 1.52
C HIS A 132 -2.60 19.59 2.49
N ARG A 133 -2.62 19.30 3.80
CA ARG A 133 -3.05 20.27 4.81
C ARG A 133 -2.01 21.37 5.02
N SER A 134 -0.72 21.02 5.12
CA SER A 134 0.37 22.00 5.23
C SER A 134 0.44 22.91 4.00
N GLN A 135 0.26 22.35 2.80
CA GLN A 135 0.26 23.13 1.56
C GLN A 135 -0.96 24.07 1.46
N LEU A 136 -2.14 23.63 1.91
CA LEU A 136 -3.33 24.49 1.97
C LEU A 136 -3.13 25.67 2.94
N LEU A 137 -2.57 25.41 4.12
CA LEU A 137 -2.27 26.45 5.10
C LEU A 137 -1.23 27.44 4.60
N LYS A 138 -0.18 26.96 3.94
CA LYS A 138 0.85 27.81 3.31
C LYS A 138 0.24 28.73 2.25
N ARG A 139 -0.59 28.19 1.35
CA ARG A 139 -1.30 29.00 0.33
C ARG A 139 -2.23 30.03 0.97
N TYR A 140 -2.92 29.68 2.04
CA TYR A 140 -3.79 30.61 2.75
C TYR A 140 -2.99 31.77 3.37
N ALA A 141 -1.82 31.48 3.94
CA ALA A 141 -0.91 32.50 4.46
C ALA A 141 -0.34 33.40 3.35
N GLU A 142 0.04 32.84 2.20
CA GLU A 142 0.48 33.59 1.02
C GLU A 142 -0.62 34.52 0.49
N ILE A 143 -1.86 34.04 0.38
CA ILE A 143 -3.00 34.86 -0.05
C ILE A 143 -3.29 35.99 0.95
N LYS A 144 -3.23 35.72 2.27
CA LYS A 144 -3.49 36.72 3.30
C LYS A 144 -2.37 37.77 3.41
N SER A 145 -1.14 37.41 3.08
CA SER A 145 0.03 38.31 3.07
C SER A 145 0.21 39.06 1.75
N ALA A 146 -0.36 38.56 0.65
CA ALA A 146 -0.38 39.27 -0.63
C ALA A 146 -1.22 40.55 -0.52
N LYS A 147 -0.56 41.71 -0.57
CA LYS A 147 -1.23 43.02 -0.62
C LYS A 147 -2.20 43.05 -1.82
N PRO A 148 -3.46 43.53 -1.65
CA PRO A 148 -4.38 43.66 -2.76
C PRO A 148 -3.80 44.62 -3.81
N ARG A 149 -3.56 44.12 -5.02
CA ARG A 149 -3.16 44.96 -6.16
C ARG A 149 -4.31 45.91 -6.47
N LYS A 150 -4.11 47.22 -6.25
CA LYS A 150 -5.04 48.25 -6.71
C LYS A 150 -5.18 48.12 -8.24
N VAL A 151 -6.38 47.81 -8.69
CA VAL A 151 -6.74 47.85 -10.11
C VAL A 151 -6.72 49.32 -10.52
N VAL A 152 -5.71 49.74 -11.28
CA VAL A 152 -5.65 51.08 -11.86
C VAL A 152 -6.60 51.08 -13.05
N ARG A 153 -7.74 51.78 -12.91
CA ARG A 153 -8.64 52.09 -14.04
C ARG A 153 -7.88 53.05 -14.96
N ARG A 154 -7.74 52.66 -16.24
CA ARG A 154 -7.32 53.56 -17.32
C ARG A 154 -8.48 54.45 -17.74
#